data_AF-A0A182M5G0-F1
#
_entry.id   AF-A0A182M5G0-F1
#
_cell.length_a   1.000
_cell.length_b   1.000
_cell.length_c   1.000
_cell.angle_alpha   90.00
_cell.angle_beta   90.00
_cell.angle_gamma   90.00
#
_symmetry.space_group_name_H-M   'P 1'
#
loop_
_entity.id
_entity.type
_entity.pdbx_description
1 polymer ?
#
loop_
_entity_poly.entity_id
_entity_poly.type
_entity_poly.pdbx_seq_one_letter_code
_entity_poly.pdbx_strand_id
1 'polypeptide(L)'
;MRSCYRAVGWWYVVAVVASLIVTYVAADEHNHMYEDHEEVVLWMNTVGPYHNRQETYAYFSLPFCVGAKQSINHYHETMSEALQGVELEFSGYDIDFKGKR
;
A
#
# COMPACT_ATOMS: atom_id res chain seq x y z
N MET A 1 -11.18 -51.82 24.95
CA MET A 1 -9.98 -51.24 24.28
C MET A 1 -10.26 -50.42 23.01
N ARG A 2 -11.27 -50.73 22.18
CA ARG A 2 -11.56 -49.96 20.93
C ARG A 2 -12.14 -48.53 21.16
N SER A 3 -12.73 -48.27 22.33
CA SER A 3 -13.38 -46.98 22.63
C SER A 3 -12.39 -45.84 22.96
N CYS A 4 -11.22 -46.15 23.55
CA CYS A 4 -10.18 -45.14 23.79
C CYS A 4 -9.47 -44.71 22.49
N TYR A 5 -9.22 -45.63 21.56
CA TYR A 5 -8.56 -45.33 20.27
C TYR A 5 -9.37 -44.36 19.40
N ARG A 6 -10.72 -44.42 19.47
CA ARG A 6 -11.61 -43.50 18.75
C ARG A 6 -11.52 -42.06 19.27
N ALA A 7 -11.40 -41.87 20.58
CA ALA A 7 -11.26 -40.54 21.18
C ALA A 7 -9.91 -39.90 20.81
N VAL A 8 -8.81 -40.67 20.89
CA VAL A 8 -7.46 -40.20 20.51
C VAL A 8 -7.39 -39.81 19.03
N GLY A 9 -8.04 -40.59 18.15
CA GLY A 9 -8.12 -40.27 16.73
C GLY A 9 -8.87 -38.97 16.43
N TRP A 10 -9.94 -38.67 17.18
CA TRP A 10 -10.70 -37.43 17.00
C TRP A 10 -9.89 -36.20 17.39
N TRP A 11 -9.18 -36.25 18.52
CA TRP A 11 -8.31 -35.15 18.95
C TRP A 11 -7.17 -34.90 17.96
N TYR A 12 -6.63 -35.95 17.34
CA TYR A 12 -5.65 -35.81 16.27
C TYR A 12 -6.22 -35.13 15.01
N VAL A 13 -7.41 -35.53 14.58
CA VAL A 13 -8.09 -34.91 13.43
C VAL A 13 -8.39 -33.44 13.73
N VAL A 14 -8.86 -33.11 14.94
CA VAL A 14 -9.12 -31.72 15.36
C VAL A 14 -7.83 -30.91 15.40
N ALA A 15 -6.74 -31.46 15.91
CA ALA A 15 -5.44 -30.79 15.94
C ALA A 15 -4.89 -30.52 14.54
N VAL A 16 -5.02 -31.47 13.62
CA VAL A 16 -4.58 -31.31 12.21
C VAL A 16 -5.45 -30.31 11.47
N VAL A 17 -6.77 -30.33 11.67
CA VAL A 17 -7.67 -29.35 11.05
C VAL A 17 -7.39 -27.94 11.60
N ALA A 18 -7.18 -27.81 12.91
CA ALA A 18 -6.82 -26.54 13.53
C ALA A 18 -5.48 -26.01 13.03
N SER A 19 -4.45 -26.86 12.86
CA SER A 19 -3.16 -26.42 12.33
C SER A 19 -3.26 -25.94 10.88
N LEU A 20 -4.03 -26.65 10.04
CA LEU A 20 -4.26 -26.25 8.64
C LEU A 20 -4.97 -24.89 8.53
N ILE A 21 -5.92 -24.62 9.41
CA ILE A 21 -6.62 -23.33 9.47
C ILE A 21 -5.66 -22.22 9.92
N VAL A 22 -4.80 -22.47 10.90
CA VAL A 22 -3.81 -21.47 11.39
C VAL A 22 -2.72 -21.18 10.36
N THR A 23 -2.40 -22.12 9.47
CA THR A 23 -1.45 -21.90 8.36
C THR A 23 -2.04 -21.18 7.14
N TYR A 24 -3.34 -20.89 7.14
CA TYR A 24 -3.96 -20.13 6.06
C TYR A 24 -3.66 -18.64 6.23
N VAL A 25 -2.50 -18.21 5.71
CA VAL A 25 -2.14 -16.80 5.59
C VAL A 25 -2.51 -16.35 4.18
N ALA A 26 -3.57 -15.57 4.04
CA ALA A 26 -3.87 -14.82 2.84
C ALA A 26 -3.37 -13.39 3.05
N ALA A 27 -2.26 -13.04 2.41
CA ALA A 27 -1.80 -11.66 2.31
C ALA A 27 -2.32 -11.08 1.00
N ASP A 28 -3.02 -9.96 1.06
CA ASP A 28 -3.41 -9.18 -0.11
C ASP A 28 -3.23 -7.68 0.22
N GLU A 29 -2.48 -6.98 -0.62
CA GLU A 29 -2.19 -5.55 -0.52
C GLU A 29 -2.46 -4.84 -1.85
N HIS A 30 -3.33 -5.39 -2.70
CA HIS A 30 -3.42 -5.11 -4.14
C HIS A 30 -2.31 -5.86 -4.89
N ASN A 31 -2.71 -6.68 -5.85
CA ASN A 31 -1.85 -7.03 -6.97
C ASN A 31 -1.20 -5.73 -7.49
N HIS A 32 0.13 -5.68 -7.65
CA HIS A 32 0.83 -4.49 -8.17
C HIS A 32 0.54 -4.24 -9.68
N MET A 33 -0.71 -4.45 -10.10
CA MET A 33 -1.23 -4.36 -11.45
C MET A 33 -2.45 -3.46 -11.40
N TYR A 34 -2.42 -2.40 -12.23
CA TYR A 34 -3.56 -1.53 -12.43
C TYR A 34 -4.51 -2.12 -13.46
N GLU A 35 -5.81 -2.01 -13.21
CA GLU A 35 -6.87 -2.27 -14.16
C GLU A 35 -7.00 -1.10 -15.16
N ASP A 36 -7.52 -1.39 -16.34
CA ASP A 36 -7.76 -0.35 -17.34
C ASP A 36 -8.73 0.72 -16.77
N HIS A 37 -8.35 1.99 -16.88
CA HIS A 37 -9.04 3.16 -16.32
C HIS A 37 -9.01 3.28 -14.78
N GLU A 38 -8.13 2.54 -14.10
CA GLU A 38 -7.92 2.72 -12.66
C GLU A 38 -7.18 4.02 -12.33
N GLU A 39 -7.55 4.67 -11.21
CA GLU A 39 -6.90 5.90 -10.74
C GLU A 39 -5.43 5.66 -10.38
N VAL A 40 -4.55 6.49 -10.93
CA VAL A 40 -3.13 6.52 -10.58
C VAL A 40 -2.85 7.79 -9.78
N VAL A 41 -2.54 7.62 -8.50
CA VAL A 41 -2.19 8.74 -7.61
C VAL A 41 -0.72 9.12 -7.82
N LEU A 42 -0.49 10.33 -8.31
CA LEU A 42 0.85 10.93 -8.40
C LEU A 42 1.16 11.71 -7.13
N TRP A 43 2.24 11.32 -6.45
CA TRP A 43 2.75 11.92 -5.22
C TRP A 43 3.95 12.83 -5.51
N MET A 44 3.99 13.98 -4.85
CA MET A 44 5.12 14.90 -4.88
C MET A 44 5.88 14.80 -3.56
N ASN A 45 7.21 14.80 -3.64
CA ASN A 45 8.08 14.81 -2.46
C ASN A 45 8.75 16.18 -2.39
N THR A 46 10.04 16.23 -2.75
CA THR A 46 10.87 17.40 -2.56
C THR A 46 11.67 17.72 -3.81
N VAL A 47 12.11 18.97 -3.90
CA VAL A 47 12.89 19.52 -5.00
C VAL A 47 14.08 20.29 -4.46
N GLY A 48 15.17 20.30 -5.23
CA GLY A 48 16.40 20.97 -4.84
C GLY A 48 17.15 21.53 -6.06
N PRO A 49 17.95 22.58 -5.89
CA PRO A 49 18.74 23.16 -6.96
C PRO A 49 19.93 22.26 -7.36
N TYR A 50 20.25 22.19 -8.65
CA TYR A 50 21.37 21.38 -9.15
C TYR A 50 22.73 21.76 -8.56
N HIS A 51 22.91 23.04 -8.22
CA HIS A 51 24.16 23.59 -7.70
C HIS A 51 24.35 23.36 -6.20
N ASN A 52 23.29 23.02 -5.46
CA ASN A 52 23.36 22.70 -4.04
C ASN A 52 22.41 21.56 -3.67
N ARG A 53 22.91 20.31 -3.77
CA ARG A 53 22.12 19.11 -3.45
C ARG A 53 21.87 18.90 -1.95
N GLN A 54 22.43 19.74 -1.07
CA GLN A 54 22.12 19.71 0.36
C GLN A 54 20.83 20.49 0.67
N GLU A 55 20.37 21.34 -0.26
CA GLU A 55 19.10 22.03 -0.16
C GLU A 55 17.98 21.18 -0.77
N THR A 56 16.94 20.98 0.04
CA THR A 56 15.75 20.22 -0.31
C THR A 56 14.55 20.95 0.24
N TYR A 57 13.56 21.23 -0.61
CA TYR A 57 12.33 21.93 -0.27
C TYR A 57 11.12 21.05 -0.62
N ALA A 58 10.04 21.16 0.14
CA ALA A 58 8.77 20.52 -0.22
C ALA A 58 8.31 21.03 -1.60
N TYR A 59 7.81 20.15 -2.46
CA TYR A 59 7.48 20.49 -3.85
C TYR A 59 6.54 21.70 -3.94
N PHE A 60 5.46 21.71 -3.14
CA PHE A 60 4.44 22.78 -3.17
C PHE A 60 4.77 24.00 -2.30
N SER A 61 5.92 24.03 -1.63
CA SER A 61 6.45 25.27 -1.04
C SER A 61 6.87 26.28 -2.12
N LEU A 62 7.17 25.79 -3.32
CA LEU A 62 7.44 26.59 -4.50
C LEU A 62 6.14 26.80 -5.31
N PRO A 63 6.05 27.87 -6.13
CA PRO A 63 4.83 28.23 -6.86
C PRO A 63 4.60 27.34 -8.09
N PHE A 64 4.60 26.02 -7.91
CA PHE A 64 4.22 25.05 -8.94
C PHE A 64 2.71 24.85 -8.96
N CYS A 65 2.20 24.41 -10.11
CA CYS A 65 0.78 24.15 -10.29
C CYS A 65 0.35 22.86 -9.58
N VAL A 66 -0.73 22.96 -8.81
CA VAL A 66 -1.48 21.82 -8.27
C VAL A 66 -2.56 21.44 -9.28
N GLY A 67 -2.84 20.14 -9.44
CA GLY A 67 -3.94 19.72 -10.30
C GLY A 67 -5.32 20.01 -9.68
N ALA A 68 -6.38 19.82 -10.47
CA ALA A 68 -7.75 20.21 -10.09
C ALA A 68 -8.43 19.25 -9.10
N LYS A 69 -7.90 18.04 -8.93
CA LYS A 69 -8.44 17.01 -8.05
C LYS A 69 -8.13 17.35 -6.60
N GLN A 70 -9.17 17.41 -5.76
CA GLN A 70 -9.02 17.86 -4.36
C GLN A 70 -8.78 16.72 -3.36
N SER A 71 -9.19 15.50 -3.69
CA SER A 71 -9.11 14.36 -2.80
C SER A 71 -8.83 13.08 -3.57
N ILE A 72 -8.11 12.16 -2.93
CA ILE A 72 -7.84 10.82 -3.41
C ILE A 72 -8.83 9.82 -2.81
N ASN A 73 -9.05 8.70 -3.49
CA ASN A 73 -9.90 7.63 -2.96
C ASN A 73 -9.24 6.88 -1.80
N HIS A 74 -7.90 6.75 -1.79
CA HIS A 74 -7.14 6.03 -0.76
C HIS A 74 -5.84 6.75 -0.39
N TYR A 75 -5.67 7.10 0.90
CA TYR A 75 -4.40 7.58 1.47
C TYR A 75 -3.82 6.53 2.40
N HIS A 76 -2.57 6.13 2.17
CA HIS A 76 -1.83 5.29 3.08
C HIS A 76 -0.43 5.88 3.26
N GLU A 77 -0.14 6.39 4.45
CA GLU A 77 1.22 6.70 4.85
C GLU A 77 2.03 5.41 4.88
N THR A 78 3.24 5.46 4.31
CA THR A 78 4.13 4.30 4.32
C THR A 78 5.03 4.34 5.55
N MET A 79 5.38 3.17 6.11
CA MET A 79 6.34 3.11 7.22
C MET A 79 7.69 3.77 6.85
N SER A 80 8.08 3.73 5.56
CA SER A 80 9.26 4.42 5.04
C SER A 80 9.16 5.95 5.14
N GLU A 81 7.97 6.52 4.97
CA GLU A 81 7.72 7.96 5.08
C GLU A 81 8.00 8.45 6.51
N ALA A 82 7.43 7.74 7.49
CA ALA A 82 7.65 8.02 8.90
C ALA A 82 9.12 7.86 9.33
N LEU A 83 9.84 6.86 8.79
CA LEU A 83 11.25 6.61 9.14
C LEU A 83 12.22 7.61 8.49
N GLN A 84 11.93 8.04 7.26
CA GLN A 84 12.80 8.99 6.54
C GLN A 84 12.46 10.45 6.86
N GLY A 85 11.32 10.71 7.51
CA GLY A 85 10.85 12.07 7.79
C GLY A 85 10.55 12.85 6.51
N VAL A 86 10.19 12.14 5.44
CA VAL A 86 9.68 12.74 4.20
C VAL A 86 8.17 12.82 4.33
N GLU A 87 7.55 13.82 3.70
CA GLU A 87 6.10 13.97 3.65
C GLU A 87 5.70 14.00 2.18
N LEU A 88 4.88 13.05 1.75
CA LEU A 88 4.41 12.97 0.36
C LEU A 88 3.14 13.78 0.20
N GLU A 89 3.20 14.82 -0.62
CA GLU A 89 2.06 15.68 -0.92
C GLU A 89 1.31 15.20 -2.17
N PHE A 90 -0.03 15.23 -2.11
CA PHE A 90 -0.85 14.84 -3.25
C PHE A 90 -0.77 15.86 -4.39
N SER A 91 -0.50 15.40 -5.62
CA SER A 91 -0.28 16.30 -6.75
C SER A 91 -1.52 16.99 -7.30
N GLY A 92 -2.72 16.43 -7.06
CA GLY A 92 -3.99 16.94 -7.58
C GLY A 92 -4.26 16.61 -9.06
N TYR A 93 -3.37 15.91 -9.76
CA TYR A 93 -3.62 15.55 -11.16
C TYR A 93 -4.53 14.33 -11.28
N ASP A 94 -5.46 14.38 -12.23
CA ASP A 94 -6.35 13.26 -12.55
C ASP A 94 -5.70 12.41 -13.63
N ILE A 95 -5.22 11.22 -13.25
CA ILE A 95 -4.45 10.32 -14.09
C ILE A 95 -5.08 8.94 -13.99
N ASP A 96 -5.44 8.38 -15.14
CA ASP A 96 -6.01 7.02 -15.24
C ASP A 96 -5.03 6.09 -15.95
N PHE A 97 -4.88 4.87 -15.46
CA PHE A 97 -4.10 3.84 -16.13
C PHE A 97 -4.71 3.49 -17.48
N LYS A 98 -3.95 3.68 -18.57
CA LYS A 98 -4.42 3.56 -19.97
C LYS A 98 -5.67 4.41 -20.29
N GLY A 99 -5.91 5.48 -19.52
CA GLY A 99 -6.94 6.46 -19.84
C GLY A 99 -6.72 7.14 -21.18
N LYS A 100 -7.81 7.62 -21.80
CA LYS A 100 -7.71 8.49 -22.97
C LYS A 100 -7.43 9.92 -22.49
N ARG A 101 -6.42 10.54 -23.10
CA ARG A 101 -6.11 11.97 -22.91
C ARG A 101 -7.21 12.86 -23.43
#